data_AF-A0A2J8L031-F1
#
_entry.id   AF-A0A2J8L031-F1
#
_cell.length_a   1.000
_cell.length_b   1.000
_cell.length_c   1.000
_cell.angle_alpha   90.00
_cell.angle_beta   90.00
_cell.angle_gamma   90.00
#
_symmetry.space_group_name_H-M   'P 1'
#
loop_
_entity.id
_entity.type
_entity.pdbx_description
1 polymer ?
#
loop_
_entity_poly.entity_id
_entity_poly.type
_entity_poly.pdbx_seq_one_letter_code
_entity_poly.pdbx_strand_id
1 'polypeptide(L)' 'SLCWKLRFRIIHETSLAMNFLHSIKPPLLHLDLKPGNILLDSNMHVKVKKLRL' A
#
# COMPACT_ATOMS: atom_id res chain seq x y z
N SER A 1 -17.33 8.69 -6.66
CA SER A 1 -16.78 7.38 -7.09
C SER A 1 -15.44 7.61 -7.79
N LEU A 2 -14.37 6.91 -7.40
CA LEU A 2 -13.06 7.02 -8.09
C LEU A 2 -13.14 6.41 -9.49
N CYS A 3 -12.52 7.04 -10.50
CA CYS A 3 -12.45 6.47 -11.84
C CYS A 3 -11.62 5.17 -11.85
N TRP A 4 -11.90 4.29 -12.82
CA TRP A 4 -11.25 2.98 -12.87
C TRP A 4 -9.73 3.06 -12.94
N LYS A 5 -9.20 4.01 -13.73
CA LYS A 5 -7.75 4.26 -13.84
C LYS A 5 -7.11 4.51 -12.48
N LEU A 6 -7.76 5.30 -11.63
CA LEU A 6 -7.25 5.61 -10.30
C LEU A 6 -7.36 4.42 -9.35
N ARG A 7 -8.47 3.67 -9.40
CA ARG A 7 -8.62 2.43 -8.62
C ARG A 7 -7.52 1.42 -8.95
N PHE A 8 -7.25 1.24 -10.24
CA PHE A 8 -6.19 0.34 -10.70
C PHE A 8 -4.82 0.78 -10.21
N ARG A 9 -4.51 2.08 -10.26
CA ARG A 9 -3.26 2.62 -9.72
C ARG A 9 -3.12 2.35 -8.22
N ILE A 10 -4.17 2.59 -7.43
CA ILE A 10 -4.17 2.33 -5.99
C ILE A 10 -3.90 0.85 -5.69
N ILE A 11 -4.57 -0.06 -6.41
CA ILE A 11 -4.34 -1.51 -6.26
C ILE A 11 -2.89 -1.87 -6.61
N HIS A 12 -2.41 -1.40 -7.76
CA HIS A 12 -1.06 -1.69 -8.25
C HIS A 12 0.03 -1.20 -7.27
N GLU A 13 -0.04 0.04 -6.83
CA GLU A 13 0.96 0.61 -5.91
C GLU A 13 0.91 -0.05 -4.52
N THR A 14 -0.29 -0.43 -4.04
CA THR A 14 -0.43 -1.22 -2.80
C THR A 14 0.25 -2.59 -2.94
N SER A 15 0.03 -3.28 -4.07
CA SER A 15 0.66 -4.57 -4.36
C SER A 15 2.19 -4.46 -4.45
N LEU A 16 2.71 -3.40 -5.08
CA LEU A 16 4.15 -3.15 -5.14
C LEU A 16 4.77 -2.93 -3.76
N ALA A 17 4.11 -2.15 -2.90
CA ALA A 17 4.57 -1.92 -1.53
C ALA A 17 4.62 -3.23 -0.72
N MET A 18 3.59 -4.07 -0.82
CA MET A 18 3.58 -5.38 -0.15
C MET A 18 4.62 -6.35 -0.71
N ASN A 19 4.80 -6.37 -2.03
CA ASN A 19 5.84 -7.16 -2.67
C ASN A 19 7.24 -6.75 -2.19
N PHE A 20 7.50 -5.45 -2.05
CA PHE A 20 8.74 -4.94 -1.49
C PHE A 20 8.96 -5.44 -0.06
N LEU A 21 7.97 -5.31 0.83
CA LEU A 21 8.08 -5.78 2.21
C LEU A 21 8.38 -7.29 2.30
N HIS A 22 7.69 -8.10 1.50
CA HIS A 22 7.88 -9.55 1.46
C HIS A 22 9.21 -9.98 0.83
N SER A 23 9.86 -9.11 0.05
CA SER A 23 11.17 -9.39 -0.56
C SER A 23 12.35 -9.24 0.41
N ILE A 24 12.15 -8.58 1.55
CA ILE A 24 13.19 -8.40 2.59
C ILE A 24 13.51 -9.76 3.24
N LYS A 25 14.75 -9.96 3.73
CA LYS A 25 15.13 -11.17 4.47
C LYS A 25 15.53 -10.83 5.92
N PRO A 26 14.82 -11.36 6.94
CA PRO A 26 13.57 -12.14 6.82
C PRO A 26 12.40 -11.29 6.26
N PRO A 27 11.37 -11.90 5.66
CA PRO A 27 10.22 -11.18 5.12
C PRO A 27 9.57 -10.28 6.17
N LEU A 28 9.36 -9.00 5.83
CA LEU A 28 8.70 -8.06 6.72
C LEU A 28 7.18 -8.16 6.52
N LEU A 29 6.47 -8.59 7.55
CA LEU A 29 5.01 -8.71 7.52
C LEU A 29 4.36 -7.39 7.98
N HIS A 30 3.40 -6.87 7.20
CA HIS A 30 2.67 -5.64 7.57
C HIS A 30 1.67 -5.86 8.71
N LEU A 31 1.05 -7.05 8.79
CA LEU A 31 0.11 -7.53 9.82
C LEU A 31 -1.22 -6.77 9.98
N ASP A 32 -1.36 -5.54 9.49
CA ASP A 32 -2.62 -4.77 9.52
C ASP A 32 -2.94 -4.11 8.16
N LEU A 33 -2.87 -4.88 7.07
CA LEU A 33 -3.20 -4.35 5.74
C LEU A 33 -4.72 -4.23 5.60
N LYS A 34 -5.21 -2.99 5.70
CA LYS A 34 -6.63 -2.63 5.55
C LYS A 34 -6.76 -1.27 4.87
N PRO A 35 -7.92 -0.93 4.26
CA PRO A 35 -8.10 0.34 3.56
C PRO A 35 -7.72 1.58 4.37
N GLY A 36 -8.00 1.60 5.68
CA GLY A 36 -7.64 2.72 6.56
C GLY A 36 -6.13 2.93 6.78
N ASN A 37 -5.29 1.96 6.39
CA ASN A 37 -3.83 2.06 6.43
C ASN A 37 -3.22 2.28 5.03
N ILE A 38 -4.03 2.38 3.98
CA ILE A 38 -3.61 2.79 2.64
C ILE A 38 -3.83 4.30 2.53
N LEU A 39 -2.77 5.07 2.75
CA LEU A 39 -2.83 6.54 2.68
C LEU A 39 -2.63 6.99 1.24
N LEU A 40 -3.26 8.10 0.88
CA LEU A 40 -3.06 8.77 -0.41
C LEU A 40 -2.41 10.12 -0.16
N ASP A 41 -1.38 10.46 -0.94
CA ASP A 41 -0.82 11.81 -0.92
C ASP A 41 -1.64 12.79 -1.79
N SER A 42 -1.19 14.05 -1.89
CA SER A 42 -1.86 15.10 -2.67
C SER A 42 -1.98 14.78 -4.16
N ASN A 43 -1.16 13.85 -4.67
CA ASN A 43 -1.14 13.41 -6.07
C ASN A 43 -1.86 12.07 -6.26
N MET A 44 -2.53 11.59 -5.19
CA MET A 44 -3.26 10.32 -5.16
C MET A 44 -2.35 9.10 -5.43
N HIS A 45 -1.10 9.15 -4.96
CA HIS A 45 -0.20 8.00 -4.87
C HIS A 45 -0.31 7.33 -3.50
N VAL A 46 -0.14 6.02 -3.48
CA VAL A 46 -0.27 5.17 -2.30
C VAL A 46 0.95 5.29 -1.39
N LYS A 47 0.70 5.44 -0.09
CA LYS A 47 1.65 5.22 1.00
C LYS A 47 1.04 4.22 1.98
N VAL A 48 1.72 3.09 2.18
CA VAL A 48 1.29 2.10 3.17
C VAL A 48 1.74 2.56 4.56
N LYS A 49 0.78 2.78 5.47
CA LYS A 49 1.06 3.23 6.83
C LYS A 49 1.79 2.13 7.60
N LYS A 50 3.07 2.32 7.86
CA LYS A 50 3.82 1.47 8.79
C LYS A 50 3.26 1.66 10.20
N LEU A 51 2.69 0.61 10.79
CA LEU A 51 2.50 0.57 12.24
C LEU A 51 3.88 0.47 12.88
N ARG A 52 4.16 1.36 13.83
CA ARG A 52 5.27 1.14 14.76
C ARG A 52 4.90 -0.09 15.60
N LEU A 53 5.85 -1.02 15.71
CA LEU A 53 5.85 -1.99 16.81
C LEU A 53 5.83 -1.25 18.14
#